data_AF-A0A538HZ35-F1
#
_entry.id   AF-A0A538HZ35-F1
#
_cell.length_a   1.000
_cell.length_b   1.000
_cell.length_c   1.000
_cell.angle_alpha   90.00
_cell.angle_beta   90.00
_cell.angle_gamma   90.00
#
_symmetry.space_group_name_H-M   'P 1'
#
loop_
_entity.id
_entity.type
_entity.pdbx_description
1 polymer ?
#
loop_
_entity_poly.entity_id
_entity_poly.type
_entity_poly.pdbx_seq_one_letter_code
_entity_poly.pdbx_strand_id
1 'polypeptide(L)' 'SSIDPLTIGRRIPNPATEIVVYCSSAECEDSHETAGRLVELGYTNVHHYAGGKNEWRDLGYPLERAGAPYVP' A
#
# COMPACT_ATOMS: atom_id res chain seq x y z
N SER A 1 -12.41 10.62 -3.83
CA SER A 1 -11.17 9.83 -3.79
C SER A 1 -11.20 8.95 -2.55
N SER A 2 -10.75 7.70 -2.63
CA SER A 2 -10.78 6.71 -1.53
C SER A 2 -9.88 7.05 -0.33
N ILE A 3 -9.06 8.10 -0.46
CA ILE A 3 -8.21 8.62 0.60
C ILE A 3 -8.73 10.00 1.03
N ASP A 4 -9.91 9.99 1.66
CA ASP A 4 -10.47 11.16 2.34
C ASP A 4 -10.16 11.13 3.85
N PRO A 5 -10.10 12.28 4.53
CA PRO A 5 -9.70 12.36 5.94
C PRO A 5 -10.59 11.55 6.91
N LEU A 6 -11.91 11.48 6.67
CA LEU A 6 -12.84 10.82 7.59
C LEU A 6 -12.72 9.30 7.50
N THR A 7 -12.61 8.78 6.27
CA THR A 7 -12.44 7.35 6.05
C THR A 7 -11.10 6.85 6.60
N ILE A 8 -10.01 7.57 6.31
CA ILE A 8 -8.68 7.14 6.73
C ILE A 8 -8.51 7.26 8.25
N GLY A 9 -8.99 8.35 8.87
CA GLY A 9 -8.91 8.53 10.32
C GLY A 9 -9.70 7.49 11.10
N ARG A 10 -10.79 6.93 10.53
CA ARG A 10 -11.52 5.80 11.14
C ARG A 10 -10.76 4.49 11.05
N ARG A 11 -10.04 4.24 9.95
CA ARG A 11 -9.33 2.97 9.69
C ARG A 11 -7.95 2.92 10.32
N ILE A 12 -7.22 4.02 10.24
CA ILE A 12 -5.84 4.18 10.70
C ILE A 12 -5.79 5.44 11.59
N PRO A 13 -6.27 5.37 12.84
CA PRO A 13 -6.44 6.55 13.68
C PRO A 13 -5.12 7.16 14.16
N ASN A 14 -4.03 6.39 14.19
CA ASN A 14 -2.70 6.87 14.58
C ASN A 14 -1.88 7.29 13.33
N PRO A 15 -1.51 8.58 13.17
CA PRO A 15 -0.71 9.05 12.04
C PRO A 15 0.70 8.46 11.95
N ALA A 16 1.23 7.92 13.05
CA ALA A 16 2.54 7.28 13.11
C ALA A 16 2.51 5.78 12.79
N THR A 17 1.33 5.20 12.51
CA THR A 17 1.21 3.81 12.04
C THR A 17 2.07 3.63 10.80
N GLU A 18 2.85 2.55 10.76
CA GLU A 18 3.59 2.18 9.55
C GLU A 18 2.61 1.79 8.45
N ILE A 19 2.69 2.48 7.31
CA ILE A 19 1.85 2.23 6.15
C ILE A 19 2.76 1.95 4.95
N VAL A 20 2.68 0.74 4.41
CA VAL A 20 3.34 0.38 3.15
C VAL A 20 2.29 0.33 2.04
N VAL A 21 2.39 1.24 1.08
CA VAL A 21 1.50 1.31 -0.08
C VAL A 21 2.16 0.61 -1.27
N TYR A 22 1.42 -0.25 -1.95
CA TYR A 22 1.90 -0.94 -3.15
C TYR A 22 0.74 -1.20 -4.13
N CYS A 23 1.07 -1.39 -5.41
CA CYS A 23 0.15 -1.82 -6.45
C CYS A 23 0.76 -3.04 -7.20
N SER A 24 0.35 -3.28 -8.44
CA SER A 24 0.83 -4.39 -9.26
C SER A 24 2.31 -4.27 -9.60
N SER A 25 2.79 -3.07 -9.93
CA SER A 25 4.15 -2.80 -10.42
C SER A 25 4.51 -1.31 -10.34
N ALA A 26 5.75 -0.98 -10.68
CA ALA A 26 6.25 0.41 -10.73
C ALA A 26 5.47 1.32 -11.70
N GLU A 27 4.90 0.75 -12.77
CA GLU A 27 4.09 1.50 -13.74
C GLU A 27 2.70 1.90 -13.21
N CYS A 28 2.31 1.45 -12.01
CA CYS A 28 1.02 1.78 -11.40
C CYS A 28 1.11 3.05 -10.54
N GLU A 29 0.72 4.17 -11.12
CA GLU A 29 0.76 5.51 -10.51
C GLU A 29 -0.16 5.66 -9.29
N ASP A 30 -1.28 4.93 -9.24
CA ASP A 30 -2.24 4.97 -8.13
C ASP A 30 -1.59 4.76 -6.75
N SER A 31 -0.58 3.89 -6.66
CA SER A 31 0.13 3.63 -5.41
C SER A 31 0.99 4.80 -4.96
N HIS A 32 1.60 5.50 -5.92
CA HIS A 32 2.40 6.69 -5.67
C HIS A 32 1.51 7.86 -5.23
N GLU A 33 0.40 8.10 -5.94
CA GLU A 33 -0.58 9.14 -5.57
C GLU A 33 -1.19 8.88 -4.18
N THR A 34 -1.52 7.62 -3.88
CA THR A 34 -2.06 7.22 -2.57
C THR A 34 -1.06 7.49 -1.44
N ALA A 35 0.22 7.14 -1.64
CA ALA A 35 1.27 7.43 -0.66
C ALA A 35 1.44 8.94 -0.45
N GLY A 36 1.49 9.72 -1.54
CA GLY A 36 1.56 11.18 -1.47
C GLY A 36 0.38 11.79 -0.72
N ARG A 37 -0.84 11.30 -0.98
CA ARG A 37 -2.04 11.77 -0.31
C ARG A 37 -2.04 11.47 1.20
N LEU A 38 -1.50 10.33 1.64
CA LEU A 38 -1.36 10.03 3.06
C LEU A 38 -0.40 11.00 3.76
N VAL A 39 0.71 11.34 3.11
CA VAL A 39 1.66 12.34 3.60
C VAL A 39 1.01 13.73 3.70
N GLU A 40 0.25 14.15 2.69
CA GLU A 40 -0.53 15.40 2.71
C GLU A 40 -1.53 15.47 3.87
N LEU A 41 -2.06 14.31 4.29
CA LEU A 41 -3.00 14.19 5.41
C LEU A 41 -2.30 14.09 6.78
N GLY A 42 -0.97 14.10 6.83
CA GLY A 42 -0.19 14.14 8.07
C GLY A 42 0.23 12.77 8.62
N TYR A 43 0.10 11.69 7.83
CA TYR A 43 0.72 10.42 8.18
C TYR A 43 2.24 10.52 8.04
N THR A 44 2.97 10.11 9.07
CA THR A 44 4.41 10.38 9.20
C THR A 44 5.30 9.18 8.90
N ASN A 45 4.72 7.98 8.83
CA ASN A 45 5.44 6.73 8.62
C ASN A 45 4.89 5.99 7.38
N VAL A 46 5.03 6.62 6.22
CA VAL A 46 4.50 6.13 4.93
C VAL A 46 5.65 5.69 4.03
N HIS A 47 5.56 4.46 3.53
CA HIS A 47 6.49 3.88 2.58
C HIS A 47 5.76 3.48 1.30
N HIS A 48 6.42 3.65 0.16
CA HIS A 48 5.95 3.16 -1.13
C HIS A 48 6.84 2.00 -1.58
N TYR A 49 6.24 0.83 -1.79
CA TYR A 49 6.95 -0.31 -2.36
C TYR A 49 6.73 -0.35 -3.87
N ALA A 50 7.64 0.32 -4.59
CA ALA A 50 7.52 0.58 -6.02
C ALA A 50 7.51 -0.69 -6.89
N GLY A 51 8.29 -1.72 -6.54
CA GLY A 51 8.31 -2.99 -7.29
C GLY A 51 6.96 -3.72 -7.32
N GLY A 52 6.11 -3.43 -6.32
CA GLY A 52 4.75 -3.93 -6.26
C GLY A 52 4.66 -5.45 -6.18
N LYS A 53 3.45 -5.96 -6.45
CA LYS A 53 3.17 -7.41 -6.42
C LYS A 53 4.00 -8.21 -7.42
N ASN A 54 4.36 -7.61 -8.56
CA ASN A 54 5.16 -8.27 -9.59
C ASN A 54 6.57 -8.57 -9.10
N GLU A 55 7.29 -7.58 -8.57
CA GLU A 55 8.63 -7.82 -8.00
C GLU A 55 8.58 -8.82 -6.84
N TRP A 56 7.57 -8.70 -5.96
CA TRP A 56 7.37 -9.63 -4.85
C TRP A 56 7.24 -11.09 -5.32
N ARG A 57 6.46 -11.31 -6.37
CA ARG A 57 6.31 -12.63 -7.01
C ARG A 57 7.62 -13.10 -7.64
N ASP A 58 8.31 -12.22 -8.36
CA ASP A 58 9.51 -12.58 -9.12
C ASP A 58 10.69 -12.92 -8.19
N LEU A 59 10.68 -12.37 -6.96
CA LEU A 59 11.59 -12.75 -5.86
C LEU A 59 11.22 -14.08 -5.18
N GLY A 60 10.11 -14.72 -5.56
CA GLY A 60 9.67 -15.99 -5.01
C GLY A 60 9.05 -15.89 -3.61
N TYR A 61 8.59 -14.71 -3.20
CA TYR A 61 7.96 -14.54 -1.90
C TYR A 61 6.52 -15.08 -1.87
N PRO A 62 6.02 -15.48 -0.68
CA PRO A 62 4.67 -16.02 -0.54
C PRO A 62 3.60 -15.03 -0.99
N LEU A 63 2.55 -15.56 -1.64
CA LEU A 63 1.34 -14.83 -2.00
C LEU A 63 0.12 -15.55 -1.41
N GLU A 64 -1.02 -14.87 -1.39
CA GLU A 64 -2.31 -15.45 -1.03
C GLU A 64 -3.35 -15.25 -2.13
N ARG A 65 -4.33 -16.15 -2.17
CA ARG A 65 -5.55 -16.03 -2.97
C ARG A 65 -6.75 -16.43 -2.11
N ALA A 66 -7.68 -15.49 -1.95
CA ALA A 66 -8.89 -15.67 -1.12
C ALA A 66 -8.59 -16.13 0.32
N GLY A 67 -7.51 -15.61 0.92
CA GLY A 67 -7.12 -15.90 2.31
C GLY A 67 -6.40 -17.23 2.52
N ALA A 68 -5.98 -17.90 1.45
CA ALA A 68 -5.14 -19.10 1.52
C ALA A 68 -3.81 -18.87 0.78
N PRO A 69 -2.71 -19.55 1.18
CA PRO A 69 -1.45 -19.50 0.44
C PRO A 69 -1.65 -19.81 -1.05
N TYR A 70 -1.12 -18.95 -1.90
CA TYR A 70 -1.08 -19.15 -3.34
C TYR A 70 0.19 -19.90 -3.68
N VAL A 71 0.00 -21.13 -4.19
CA VAL A 71 1.06 -21.94 -4.80
C VAL A 71 0.80 -21.91 -6.31
N PRO A 72 1.75 -21.43 -7.13
CA PRO A 72 1.57 -21.30 -8.58
C PRO A 72 1.16 -22.59 -9.29
#